data_AF-A0A2R5GCI3-F1
#
_entry.id   AF-A0A2R5GCI3-F1
#
_cell.length_a   1.000
_cell.length_b   1.000
_cell.length_c   1.000
_cell.angle_alpha   90.00
_cell.angle_beta   90.00
_cell.angle_gamma   90.00
#
_symmetry.space_group_name_H-M   'P 1'
#
loop_
_entity.id
_entity.type
_entity.pdbx_description
1 polymer ?
#
loop_
_entity_poly.entity_id
_entity_poly.type
_entity_poly.pdbx_seq_one_letter_code
_entity_poly.pdbx_strand_id
1 'polypeptide(L)'
;MASARSGRRQHLTKLLADSTDGTVVGKRAALQKEIKTKLVAEYAPPRSAQEARAYFESGVESEVNDLFRRCHRARIGEAHLRELEDRVRALAVDAHTRPATRASTSEQKTQGVLDLPQDDFQTLMEYDRVKHMTEAQKRVQDELARKRAVKDALDEQVRDVHARRERERKEEEVYGQKMYDDARAYERQVAENRQRELERFQHDKELREKQLAARREAEQKARERKDREEAAELERIRAELAREEARRLERIAQEQANYEAFTVELAEQRKRREVEKKRLWEEDIQRSKEYAAKLEREEQNRLKHLDMLKQKASSNQQQFLLATADARAREIADQERIDRVQKQRREADQARAAKLADARKKASEHAQRVNQELIAVKVEAKRQERIEFHESAKVAKELAAQQRQIDLEAKRRQLQNAQDLRDALDRQVEEKRASEEDVPTRMSAAEARINIDRFQAISRDPEVHELVKRTFKPHARAILKAAKAERKQETRVRTSYYH
;
A
#
# COMPACT_ATOMS: atom_id res chain seq x y z
N MET A 1 17.44 22.92 30.50
CA MET A 1 16.78 21.63 30.82
C MET A 1 17.12 20.46 29.88
N ALA A 2 17.78 20.67 28.73
CA ALA A 2 18.12 19.60 27.79
C ALA A 2 19.28 18.66 28.25
N SER A 3 20.23 19.14 29.07
CA SER A 3 21.37 18.32 29.52
C SER A 3 20.97 17.16 30.45
N ALA A 4 19.94 17.35 31.28
CA ALA A 4 19.42 16.30 32.16
C ALA A 4 18.67 15.19 31.40
N ARG A 5 18.12 15.49 30.21
CA ARG A 5 17.35 14.54 29.37
C ARG A 5 18.27 13.66 28.53
N SER A 6 19.39 14.20 28.03
CA SER A 6 20.42 13.43 27.31
C SER A 6 21.10 12.39 28.22
N GLY A 7 21.45 12.78 29.46
CA GLY A 7 22.09 11.87 30.42
C GLY A 7 21.20 10.71 30.88
N ARG A 8 19.88 10.93 31.04
CA ARG A 8 18.93 9.86 31.37
C ARG A 8 18.76 8.83 30.26
N ARG A 9 18.75 9.27 29.00
CA ARG A 9 18.66 8.37 27.84
C ARG A 9 19.87 7.43 27.78
N GLN A 10 21.07 7.97 28.01
CA GLN A 10 22.30 7.19 28.04
C GLN A 10 22.34 6.20 29.21
N HIS A 11 21.82 6.59 30.39
CA HIS A 11 21.71 5.69 31.55
C HIS A 11 20.72 4.54 31.32
N LEU A 12 19.57 4.80 30.69
CA LEU A 12 18.56 3.77 30.38
C LEU A 12 19.04 2.81 29.29
N THR A 13 19.78 3.31 28.28
CA THR A 13 20.40 2.44 27.28
C THR A 13 21.52 1.59 27.87
N LYS A 14 22.25 2.10 28.87
CA LYS A 14 23.29 1.33 29.58
C LYS A 14 22.70 0.22 30.45
N LEU A 15 21.60 0.50 31.16
CA LEU A 15 20.83 -0.50 31.92
C LEU A 15 20.24 -1.63 31.04
N LEU A 16 19.94 -1.33 29.76
CA LEU A 16 19.51 -2.33 28.77
C LEU A 16 20.66 -3.18 28.23
N ALA A 17 21.89 -2.65 28.22
CA ALA A 17 23.08 -3.35 27.75
C ALA A 17 23.68 -4.25 28.85
N ASP A 18 23.60 -3.83 30.12
CA ASP A 18 24.18 -4.57 31.26
C ASP A 18 23.32 -5.79 31.70
N SER A 19 22.16 -6.04 31.08
CA SER A 19 21.23 -7.13 31.45
C SER A 19 21.41 -8.43 30.63
N THR A 20 22.61 -8.71 30.12
CA THR A 20 22.88 -9.83 29.19
C THR A 20 23.02 -11.21 29.83
N ASP A 21 22.86 -11.36 31.15
CA ASP A 21 22.93 -12.67 31.81
C ASP A 21 21.55 -13.37 31.89
N GLY A 22 21.52 -14.60 31.36
CA GLY A 22 20.37 -15.36 30.88
C GLY A 22 19.32 -15.86 31.88
N THR A 23 19.08 -15.21 33.03
CA THR A 23 18.07 -15.68 34.02
C THR A 23 16.80 -14.83 34.10
N VAL A 24 16.62 -13.85 33.20
CA VAL A 24 15.56 -12.83 33.36
C VAL A 24 14.72 -12.64 32.08
N VAL A 25 14.19 -13.72 31.50
CA VAL A 25 13.29 -13.58 30.33
C VAL A 25 11.95 -12.95 30.72
N GLY A 26 11.45 -13.22 31.94
CA GLY A 26 10.19 -12.64 32.45
C GLY A 26 10.27 -11.16 32.84
N LYS A 27 11.34 -10.72 33.54
CA LYS A 27 11.46 -9.31 33.93
C LYS A 27 11.96 -8.42 32.79
N ARG A 28 12.59 -8.97 31.75
CA ARG A 28 13.01 -8.23 30.55
C ARG A 28 11.82 -7.76 29.71
N ALA A 29 10.77 -8.58 29.58
CA ALA A 29 9.53 -8.16 28.92
C ALA A 29 8.80 -7.06 29.71
N ALA A 30 8.78 -7.16 31.05
CA ALA A 30 8.22 -6.15 31.93
C ALA A 30 9.00 -4.82 31.86
N LEU A 31 10.33 -4.86 31.99
CA LEU A 31 11.21 -3.68 31.86
C LEU A 31 11.19 -3.09 30.45
N GLN A 32 11.17 -3.88 29.39
CA GLN A 32 11.01 -3.37 28.03
C GLN A 32 9.64 -2.73 27.83
N LYS A 33 8.57 -3.32 28.37
CA LYS A 33 7.23 -2.73 28.30
C LYS A 33 7.18 -1.42 29.08
N GLU A 34 7.81 -1.34 30.26
CA GLU A 34 7.87 -0.15 31.10
C GLU A 34 8.76 0.96 30.53
N ILE A 35 9.92 0.61 29.95
CA ILE A 35 10.81 1.54 29.26
C ILE A 35 10.15 2.04 27.99
N LYS A 36 9.46 1.16 27.24
CA LYS A 36 8.74 1.54 26.03
C LYS A 36 7.53 2.41 26.36
N THR A 37 6.79 2.15 27.45
CA THR A 37 5.70 3.05 27.87
C THR A 37 6.20 4.38 28.40
N LYS A 38 7.33 4.42 29.14
CA LYS A 38 7.93 5.68 29.63
C LYS A 38 8.56 6.51 28.50
N LEU A 39 9.25 5.88 27.55
CA LEU A 39 9.77 6.53 26.34
C LEU A 39 8.63 7.00 25.42
N VAL A 40 7.57 6.21 25.27
CA VAL A 40 6.41 6.61 24.46
C VAL A 40 5.62 7.72 25.16
N ALA A 41 5.61 7.82 26.49
CA ALA A 41 5.00 8.94 27.20
C ALA A 41 5.84 10.23 27.14
N GLU A 42 7.17 10.13 27.18
CA GLU A 42 8.07 11.31 27.06
C GLU A 42 8.24 11.80 25.61
N TYR A 43 8.09 10.91 24.61
CA TYR A 43 8.26 11.21 23.18
C TYR A 43 7.01 10.94 22.34
N ALA A 44 5.82 10.94 22.95
CA ALA A 44 4.57 10.83 22.21
C ALA A 44 4.42 12.03 21.26
N PRO A 45 3.99 11.81 20.00
CA PRO A 45 3.58 12.92 19.15
C PRO A 45 2.38 13.62 19.79
N PRO A 46 2.30 14.97 19.71
CA PRO A 46 1.25 15.77 20.31
C PRO A 46 -0.12 15.31 19.81
N ARG A 47 -1.10 15.17 20.71
CA ARG A 47 -2.42 14.61 20.38
C ARG A 47 -3.35 15.64 19.76
N SER A 48 -2.98 16.91 19.82
CA SER A 48 -3.72 18.03 19.25
C SER A 48 -2.82 19.02 18.52
N ALA A 49 -3.38 19.77 17.58
CA ALA A 49 -2.68 20.82 16.85
C ALA A 49 -2.17 21.96 17.75
N GLN A 50 -2.79 22.17 18.92
CA GLN A 50 -2.35 23.15 19.92
C GLN A 50 -1.13 22.66 20.71
N GLU A 51 -1.06 21.39 21.09
CA GLU A 51 0.13 20.80 21.71
C GLU A 51 1.32 20.74 20.73
N ALA A 52 1.06 20.51 19.44
CA ALA A 52 2.09 20.56 18.41
C ALA A 52 2.69 21.97 18.26
N ARG A 53 1.84 23.00 18.29
CA ARG A 53 2.30 24.40 18.26
C ARG A 53 3.13 24.74 19.49
N ALA A 54 2.69 24.38 20.70
CA ALA A 54 3.47 24.59 21.93
C ALA A 54 4.82 23.84 21.94
N TYR A 55 4.88 22.64 21.34
CA TYR A 55 6.12 21.85 21.22
C TYR A 55 7.14 22.47 20.24
N PHE A 56 6.67 23.13 19.18
CA PHE A 56 7.52 23.82 18.20
C PHE A 56 7.90 25.24 18.65
N GLU A 57 6.97 25.99 19.23
CA GLU A 57 7.19 27.36 19.76
C GLU A 57 8.17 27.36 20.94
N SER A 58 8.15 26.35 21.82
CA SER A 58 9.06 26.29 22.97
C SER A 58 10.48 25.78 22.67
N GLY A 59 10.70 25.08 21.54
CA GLY A 59 11.99 24.46 21.21
C GLY A 59 12.76 25.15 20.08
N VAL A 60 12.09 25.69 19.07
CA VAL A 60 12.76 26.25 17.88
C VAL A 60 13.03 27.74 18.05
N GLU A 61 12.12 28.48 18.68
CA GLU A 61 12.30 29.94 18.82
C GLU A 61 13.39 30.33 19.82
N SER A 62 13.63 29.57 20.89
CA SER A 62 14.68 29.93 21.86
C SER A 62 16.08 29.54 21.41
N GLU A 63 16.26 28.36 20.79
CA GLU A 63 17.58 27.89 20.36
C GLU A 63 18.05 28.60 19.09
N VAL A 64 17.14 28.86 18.13
CA VAL A 64 17.48 29.62 16.90
C VAL A 64 17.70 31.09 17.24
N ASN A 65 16.89 31.73 18.11
CA ASN A 65 17.17 33.10 18.53
C ASN A 65 18.43 33.22 19.39
N ASP A 66 18.78 32.23 20.21
CA ASP A 66 20.03 32.27 20.97
C ASP A 66 21.25 32.03 20.09
N LEU A 67 21.15 31.18 19.05
CA LEU A 67 22.21 31.01 18.06
C LEU A 67 22.37 32.28 17.20
N PHE A 68 21.25 32.85 16.75
CA PHE A 68 21.25 34.09 15.98
C PHE A 68 21.79 35.26 16.80
N ARG A 69 21.39 35.42 18.08
CA ARG A 69 21.93 36.44 18.99
C ARG A 69 23.41 36.26 19.29
N ARG A 70 23.92 35.02 19.40
CA ARG A 70 25.37 34.74 19.58
C ARG A 70 26.16 35.06 18.32
N CYS A 71 25.70 34.62 17.15
CA CYS A 71 26.34 34.93 15.87
C CYS A 71 26.29 36.43 15.53
N HIS A 72 25.19 37.11 15.86
CA HIS A 72 25.02 38.53 15.59
C HIS A 72 25.82 39.41 16.57
N ARG A 73 25.95 39.02 17.86
CA ARG A 73 26.85 39.70 18.80
C ARG A 73 28.33 39.48 18.45
N ALA A 74 28.71 38.29 17.97
CA ALA A 74 30.07 38.01 17.51
C ALA A 74 30.45 38.86 16.27
N ARG A 75 29.53 38.99 15.30
CA ARG A 75 29.74 39.83 14.10
C ARG A 75 29.74 41.33 14.40
N ILE A 76 28.85 41.81 15.27
CA ILE A 76 28.84 43.23 15.68
C ILE A 76 30.10 43.56 16.48
N GLY A 77 30.57 42.65 17.33
CA GLY A 77 31.81 42.82 18.09
C GLY A 77 33.07 42.95 17.22
N GLU A 78 33.22 42.14 16.17
CA GLU A 78 34.35 42.24 15.24
C GLU A 78 34.33 43.49 14.35
N ALA A 79 33.14 43.92 13.90
CA ALA A 79 33.01 45.13 13.09
C ALA A 79 33.29 46.40 13.90
N HIS A 80 32.82 46.47 15.15
CA HIS A 80 33.08 47.60 16.03
C HIS A 80 34.53 47.68 16.51
N LEU A 81 35.19 46.54 16.72
CA LEU A 81 36.62 46.49 17.07
C LEU A 81 37.50 46.99 15.91
N ARG A 82 37.17 46.65 14.66
CA ARG A 82 37.88 47.17 13.48
C ARG A 82 37.69 48.68 13.28
N GLU A 83 36.46 49.19 13.44
CA GLU A 83 36.22 50.65 13.39
C GLU A 83 36.95 51.41 14.50
N LEU A 84 37.09 50.81 15.69
CA LEU A 84 37.86 51.39 16.79
C LEU A 84 39.37 51.35 16.52
N GLU A 85 39.90 50.26 15.97
CA GLU A 85 41.31 50.15 15.56
C GLU A 85 41.67 51.14 14.44
N ASP A 86 40.78 51.35 13.47
CA ASP A 86 40.98 52.33 12.38
C ASP A 86 40.87 53.78 12.88
N ARG A 87 39.98 54.07 13.83
CA ARG A 87 39.88 55.40 14.47
C ARG A 87 41.08 55.72 15.36
N VAL A 88 41.60 54.73 16.08
CA VAL A 88 42.83 54.90 16.91
C VAL A 88 44.05 55.10 16.02
N ARG A 89 44.14 54.43 14.86
CA ARG A 89 45.20 54.69 13.87
C ARG A 89 45.09 56.08 13.25
N ALA A 90 43.88 56.55 12.92
CA ALA A 90 43.68 57.89 12.37
C ALA A 90 44.05 59.00 13.38
N LEU A 91 43.69 58.85 14.66
CA LEU A 91 44.06 59.80 15.72
C LEU A 91 45.56 59.79 16.06
N ALA A 92 46.24 58.64 15.90
CA ALA A 92 47.69 58.55 16.10
C ALA A 92 48.50 59.25 15.00
N VAL A 93 47.93 59.40 13.79
CA VAL A 93 48.58 60.07 12.66
C VAL A 93 48.46 61.59 12.75
N ASP A 94 47.40 62.14 13.36
CA ASP A 94 47.18 63.59 13.46
C ASP A 94 47.95 64.29 14.60
N ALA A 95 48.53 63.54 15.55
CA ALA A 95 49.29 64.13 16.66
C ALA A 95 50.72 64.58 16.28
N HIS A 96 51.25 64.19 15.11
CA HIS A 96 52.65 64.42 14.72
C HIS A 96 52.88 65.50 13.64
N THR A 97 51.85 66.22 13.19
CA THR A 97 51.98 67.25 12.15
C THR A 97 51.52 68.63 12.63
N ARG A 98 52.20 69.17 13.65
CA ARG A 98 52.11 70.60 13.98
C ARG A 98 53.50 71.23 13.96
N PRO A 99 53.87 72.03 12.95
CA PRO A 99 55.12 72.77 13.00
C PRO A 99 54.96 73.91 14.01
N ALA A 100 55.76 73.85 15.08
CA ALA A 100 56.11 75.02 15.86
C ALA A 100 56.97 75.91 14.97
N THR A 101 56.48 77.08 14.54
CA THR A 101 57.36 78.12 14.01
C THR A 101 56.72 79.50 14.02
N ARG A 102 57.55 80.44 14.48
CA ARG A 102 57.56 81.90 14.27
C ARG A 102 56.67 82.74 15.18
N ALA A 103 57.11 83.90 15.67
CA ALA A 103 58.41 84.56 15.70
C ALA A 103 58.19 85.87 16.49
N SER A 104 59.09 86.23 17.40
CA SER A 104 59.30 87.64 17.73
C SER A 104 60.78 87.85 18.01
N THR A 105 61.51 88.19 16.95
CA THR A 105 62.84 88.78 17.00
C THR A 105 62.83 90.00 16.09
N SER A 106 63.72 90.95 16.41
CA SER A 106 63.99 92.24 15.75
C SER A 106 63.04 93.37 16.21
N GLU A 107 63.48 94.57 16.60
CA GLU A 107 64.71 95.30 16.26
C GLU A 107 65.23 96.19 17.41
N GLN A 108 66.54 96.10 17.61
CA GLN A 108 67.40 97.15 18.14
C GLN A 108 67.82 98.03 16.95
N LYS A 109 67.59 99.36 17.00
CA LYS A 109 68.63 100.42 16.90
C LYS A 109 68.09 101.78 16.39
N THR A 110 68.73 102.79 16.98
CA THR A 110 69.05 104.13 16.44
C THR A 110 67.92 105.13 16.24
N GLN A 111 67.86 106.10 17.16
CA GLN A 111 67.68 107.49 16.78
C GLN A 111 68.93 108.25 17.23
N GLY A 112 69.81 108.52 16.26
CA GLY A 112 70.72 109.65 16.34
C GLY A 112 69.91 110.93 16.29
N VAL A 113 70.35 111.92 17.06
CA VAL A 113 69.81 113.27 17.08
C VAL A 113 69.89 113.85 15.67
N LEU A 114 68.74 114.00 15.02
CA LEU A 114 68.55 114.86 13.86
C LEU A 114 67.85 116.11 14.39
N ASP A 115 68.55 117.25 14.38
CA ASP A 115 67.96 118.57 14.62
C ASP A 115 67.03 118.91 13.46
N LEU A 116 65.78 118.46 13.58
CA LEU A 116 64.61 118.92 12.85
C LEU A 116 63.67 119.59 13.86
N PRO A 117 62.99 120.69 13.51
CA PRO A 117 62.05 121.35 14.42
C PRO A 117 61.03 120.34 14.96
N GLN A 118 60.77 120.38 16.29
CA GLN A 118 59.96 119.39 17.01
C GLN A 118 58.58 119.12 16.40
N ASP A 119 58.02 120.10 15.69
CA ASP A 119 56.68 120.02 15.09
C ASP A 119 56.62 119.09 13.86
N ASP A 120 57.70 118.98 13.07
CA ASP A 120 57.74 118.17 11.83
C ASP A 120 58.01 116.68 12.13
N PHE A 121 58.76 116.36 13.17
CA PHE A 121 59.03 114.98 13.59
C PHE A 121 57.82 114.36 14.31
N GLN A 122 57.09 115.16 15.10
CA GLN A 122 55.83 114.74 15.72
C GLN A 122 54.76 114.45 14.67
N THR A 123 54.59 115.29 13.66
CA THR A 123 53.61 115.04 12.58
C THR A 123 53.92 113.80 11.76
N LEU A 124 55.20 113.51 11.45
CA LEU A 124 55.58 112.27 10.77
C LEU A 124 55.33 111.02 11.63
N MET A 125 55.68 111.06 12.92
CA MET A 125 55.42 109.95 13.86
C MET A 125 53.92 109.74 14.09
N GLU A 126 53.12 110.79 14.11
CA GLU A 126 51.66 110.72 14.19
C GLU A 126 51.05 110.17 12.89
N TYR A 127 51.56 110.58 11.73
CA TYR A 127 51.14 110.04 10.44
C TYR A 127 51.45 108.54 10.33
N ASP A 128 52.66 108.12 10.71
CA ASP A 128 53.04 106.70 10.73
C ASP A 128 52.22 105.91 11.74
N ARG A 129 51.90 106.48 12.90
CA ARG A 129 51.00 105.86 13.88
C ARG A 129 49.59 105.69 13.32
N VAL A 130 49.03 106.70 12.66
CA VAL A 130 47.70 106.61 12.01
C VAL A 130 47.74 105.61 10.85
N LYS A 131 48.81 105.57 10.07
CA LYS A 131 49.00 104.60 8.98
C LYS A 131 49.09 103.16 9.52
N HIS A 132 49.86 102.92 10.57
CA HIS A 132 49.93 101.60 11.20
C HIS A 132 48.59 101.18 11.84
N MET A 133 47.87 102.11 12.48
CA MET A 133 46.55 101.83 13.03
C MET A 133 45.53 101.52 11.92
N THR A 134 45.56 102.22 10.80
CA THR A 134 44.67 101.96 9.66
C THR A 134 45.04 100.66 8.93
N GLU A 135 46.33 100.35 8.78
CA GLU A 135 46.79 99.06 8.24
C GLU A 135 46.42 97.88 9.16
N ALA A 136 46.56 98.04 10.48
CA ALA A 136 46.14 97.04 11.46
C ALA A 136 44.62 96.85 11.44
N GLN A 137 43.84 97.94 11.36
CA GLN A 137 42.39 97.87 11.18
C GLN A 137 42.00 97.17 9.87
N LYS A 138 42.68 97.46 8.76
CA LYS A 138 42.47 96.77 7.48
C LYS A 138 42.76 95.27 7.59
N ARG A 139 43.85 94.86 8.24
CA ARG A 139 44.15 93.44 8.49
C ARG A 139 43.06 92.74 9.30
N VAL A 140 42.56 93.39 10.34
CA VAL A 140 41.45 92.86 11.15
C VAL A 140 40.16 92.76 10.31
N GLN A 141 39.87 93.75 9.47
CA GLN A 141 38.72 93.71 8.55
C GLN A 141 38.86 92.59 7.52
N ASP A 142 40.04 92.41 6.93
CA ASP A 142 40.32 91.35 5.97
C ASP A 142 40.23 89.96 6.62
N GLU A 143 40.73 89.80 7.85
CA GLU A 143 40.57 88.55 8.62
C GLU A 143 39.11 88.25 8.94
N LEU A 144 38.34 89.26 9.35
CA LEU A 144 36.90 89.11 9.60
C LEU A 144 36.14 88.79 8.31
N ALA A 145 36.49 89.40 7.19
CA ALA A 145 35.92 89.10 5.88
C ALA A 145 36.24 87.66 5.45
N ARG A 146 37.48 87.19 5.64
CA ARG A 146 37.87 85.79 5.38
C ARG A 146 37.12 84.82 6.29
N LYS A 147 36.99 85.13 7.59
CA LYS A 147 36.22 84.29 8.54
C LYS A 147 34.74 84.22 8.17
N ARG A 148 34.14 85.33 7.69
CA ARG A 148 32.76 85.34 7.18
C ARG A 148 32.63 84.47 5.94
N ALA A 149 33.52 84.61 4.95
CA ALA A 149 33.50 83.78 3.75
C ALA A 149 33.67 82.28 4.05
N VAL A 150 34.57 81.92 4.99
CA VAL A 150 34.74 80.53 5.43
C VAL A 150 33.50 80.02 6.16
N LYS A 151 32.87 80.84 7.01
CA LYS A 151 31.61 80.48 7.67
C LYS A 151 30.49 80.24 6.66
N ASP A 152 30.31 81.15 5.70
CA ASP A 152 29.26 81.02 4.68
C ASP A 152 29.48 79.75 3.82
N ALA A 153 30.73 79.43 3.48
CA ALA A 153 31.06 78.18 2.77
C ALA A 153 30.78 76.92 3.62
N LEU A 154 31.05 76.95 4.93
CA LEU A 154 30.73 75.84 5.84
C LEU A 154 29.23 75.70 6.06
N ASP A 155 28.50 76.81 6.21
CA ASP A 155 27.04 76.81 6.35
C ASP A 155 26.37 76.23 5.09
N GLU A 156 26.91 76.51 3.90
CA GLU A 156 26.43 75.91 2.65
C GLU A 156 26.75 74.41 2.56
N GLN A 157 27.95 73.97 2.95
CA GLN A 157 28.28 72.54 3.03
C GLN A 157 27.37 71.78 4.01
N VAL A 158 27.03 72.41 5.15
CA VAL A 158 26.09 71.82 6.12
C VAL A 158 24.70 71.68 5.50
N ARG A 159 24.21 72.69 4.77
CA ARG A 159 22.94 72.62 4.05
C ARG A 159 22.93 71.50 3.01
N ASP A 160 23.99 71.37 2.22
CA ASP A 160 24.12 70.30 1.22
C ASP A 160 24.11 68.91 1.85
N VAL A 161 24.82 68.73 2.98
CA VAL A 161 24.80 67.48 3.74
C VAL A 161 23.41 67.19 4.29
N HIS A 162 22.69 68.19 4.80
CA HIS A 162 21.30 68.01 5.25
C HIS A 162 20.37 67.62 4.09
N ALA A 163 20.45 68.32 2.95
CA ALA A 163 19.66 68.00 1.76
C ALA A 163 19.95 66.59 1.24
N ARG A 164 21.22 66.17 1.26
CA ARG A 164 21.61 64.81 0.89
C ARG A 164 21.03 63.77 1.85
N ARG A 165 21.15 63.99 3.16
CA ARG A 165 20.59 63.08 4.18
C ARG A 165 19.07 62.97 4.09
N GLU A 166 18.38 64.06 3.76
CA GLU A 166 16.92 64.01 3.52
C GLU A 166 16.56 63.19 2.29
N ARG A 167 17.36 63.25 1.22
CA ARG A 167 17.17 62.39 0.04
C ARG A 167 17.43 60.92 0.37
N GLU A 168 18.53 60.63 1.06
CA GLU A 168 18.87 59.27 1.50
C GLU A 168 17.75 58.68 2.37
N ARG A 169 17.19 59.44 3.32
CA ARG A 169 16.02 59.00 4.12
C ARG A 169 14.80 58.70 3.26
N LYS A 170 14.48 59.55 2.28
CA LYS A 170 13.33 59.31 1.37
C LYS A 170 13.55 58.07 0.51
N GLU A 171 14.78 57.82 0.05
CA GLU A 171 15.13 56.62 -0.70
C GLU A 171 15.01 55.36 0.17
N GLU A 172 15.46 55.41 1.43
CA GLU A 172 15.30 54.33 2.41
C GLU A 172 13.81 54.07 2.71
N GLU A 173 12.99 55.10 2.88
CA GLU A 173 11.54 54.97 3.09
C GLU A 173 10.85 54.29 1.89
N VAL A 174 11.17 54.71 0.66
CA VAL A 174 10.63 54.12 -0.57
C VAL A 174 11.09 52.66 -0.71
N TYR A 175 12.36 52.38 -0.42
CA TYR A 175 12.88 51.01 -0.44
C TYR A 175 12.19 50.13 0.60
N GLY A 176 12.00 50.65 1.82
CA GLY A 176 11.27 49.97 2.89
C GLY A 176 9.82 49.64 2.49
N GLN A 177 9.12 50.58 1.85
CA GLN A 177 7.76 50.34 1.33
C GLN A 177 7.74 49.25 0.26
N LYS A 178 8.67 49.28 -0.71
CA LYS A 178 8.75 48.24 -1.75
C LYS A 178 9.00 46.85 -1.16
N MET A 179 9.92 46.73 -0.22
CA MET A 179 10.20 45.45 0.47
C MET A 179 8.98 44.92 1.22
N TYR A 180 8.19 45.82 1.82
CA TYR A 180 6.96 45.45 2.51
C TYR A 180 5.87 44.98 1.55
N ASP A 181 5.72 45.66 0.41
CA ASP A 181 4.77 45.26 -0.64
C ASP A 181 5.14 43.92 -1.29
N ASP A 182 6.44 43.69 -1.55
CA ASP A 182 6.95 42.41 -2.06
C ASP A 182 6.71 41.27 -1.05
N ALA A 183 6.94 41.52 0.23
CA ALA A 183 6.63 40.55 1.28
C ALA A 183 5.13 40.20 1.33
N ARG A 184 4.26 41.21 1.23
CA ARG A 184 2.80 40.98 1.14
C ARG A 184 2.39 40.23 -0.13
N ALA A 185 3.00 40.55 -1.28
CA ALA A 185 2.72 39.85 -2.52
C ALA A 185 3.12 38.37 -2.43
N TYR A 186 4.27 38.08 -1.82
CA TYR A 186 4.72 36.73 -1.55
C TYR A 186 3.79 35.97 -0.60
N GLU A 187 3.35 36.60 0.51
CA GLU A 187 2.37 35.99 1.44
C GLU A 187 1.06 35.65 0.75
N ARG A 188 0.55 36.54 -0.13
CA ARG A 188 -0.65 36.27 -0.94
C ARG A 188 -0.44 35.10 -1.88
N GLN A 189 0.70 35.04 -2.56
CA GLN A 189 1.02 33.93 -3.46
C GLN A 189 1.08 32.59 -2.71
N VAL A 190 1.67 32.57 -1.50
CA VAL A 190 1.70 31.37 -0.65
C VAL A 190 0.29 30.96 -0.22
N ALA A 191 -0.56 31.92 0.15
CA ALA A 191 -1.95 31.65 0.50
C ALA A 191 -2.76 31.09 -0.69
N GLU A 192 -2.61 31.67 -1.88
CA GLU A 192 -3.24 31.18 -3.11
C GLU A 192 -2.78 29.77 -3.48
N ASN A 193 -1.47 29.50 -3.40
CA ASN A 193 -0.93 28.17 -3.67
C ASN A 193 -1.50 27.14 -2.69
N ARG A 194 -1.56 27.49 -1.39
CA ARG A 194 -2.16 26.63 -0.37
C ARG A 194 -3.65 26.40 -0.63
N GLN A 195 -4.39 27.40 -1.08
CA GLN A 195 -5.80 27.25 -1.44
C GLN A 195 -5.97 26.29 -2.62
N ARG A 196 -5.17 26.44 -3.68
CA ARG A 196 -5.17 25.52 -4.84
C ARG A 196 -4.83 24.09 -4.44
N GLU A 197 -3.90 23.90 -3.51
CA GLU A 197 -3.60 22.57 -2.97
C GLU A 197 -4.79 21.97 -2.24
N LEU A 198 -5.47 22.75 -1.39
CA LEU A 198 -6.67 22.30 -0.69
C LEU A 198 -7.81 21.93 -1.65
N GLU A 199 -8.02 22.72 -2.70
CA GLU A 199 -9.01 22.44 -3.75
C GLU A 199 -8.69 21.14 -4.50
N ARG A 200 -7.40 20.88 -4.82
CA ARG A 200 -6.96 19.61 -5.41
C ARG A 200 -7.23 18.42 -4.49
N PHE A 201 -6.90 18.55 -3.19
CA PHE A 201 -7.18 17.50 -2.22
C PHE A 201 -8.68 17.22 -2.06
N GLN A 202 -9.52 18.25 -2.10
CA GLN A 202 -10.98 18.11 -2.08
C GLN A 202 -11.48 17.37 -3.32
N HIS A 203 -11.02 17.79 -4.51
CA HIS A 203 -11.37 17.13 -5.77
C HIS A 203 -10.97 15.64 -5.77
N ASP A 204 -9.75 15.32 -5.32
CA ASP A 204 -9.28 13.93 -5.23
C ASP A 204 -10.09 13.10 -4.22
N LYS A 205 -10.52 13.72 -3.12
CA LYS A 205 -11.40 13.08 -2.13
C LYS A 205 -12.76 12.75 -2.75
N GLU A 206 -13.38 13.71 -3.43
CA GLU A 206 -14.67 13.51 -4.12
C GLU A 206 -14.58 12.43 -5.21
N LEU A 207 -13.48 12.40 -5.96
CA LEU A 207 -13.24 11.38 -6.98
C LEU A 207 -13.17 9.98 -6.35
N ARG A 208 -12.47 9.83 -5.21
CA ARG A 208 -12.40 8.56 -4.48
C ARG A 208 -13.76 8.15 -3.92
N GLU A 209 -14.53 9.08 -3.39
CA GLU A 209 -15.90 8.81 -2.90
C GLU A 209 -16.81 8.33 -4.03
N LYS A 210 -16.73 8.96 -5.22
CA LYS A 210 -17.46 8.49 -6.43
C LYS A 210 -17.03 7.09 -6.86
N GLN A 211 -15.73 6.79 -6.85
CA GLN A 211 -15.22 5.45 -7.17
C GLN A 211 -15.70 4.39 -6.17
N LEU A 212 -15.70 4.72 -4.87
CA LEU A 212 -16.22 3.83 -3.83
C LEU A 212 -17.73 3.60 -3.97
N ALA A 213 -18.50 4.64 -4.30
CA ALA A 213 -19.93 4.52 -4.56
C ALA A 213 -20.20 3.63 -5.78
N ALA A 214 -19.51 3.85 -6.90
CA ALA A 214 -19.63 3.02 -8.09
C ALA A 214 -19.26 1.56 -7.83
N ARG A 215 -18.22 1.31 -7.02
CA ARG A 215 -17.85 -0.05 -6.62
C ARG A 215 -18.93 -0.71 -5.76
N ARG A 216 -19.50 0.00 -4.78
CA ARG A 216 -20.60 -0.51 -3.96
C ARG A 216 -21.83 -0.85 -4.81
N GLU A 217 -22.17 0.00 -5.77
CA GLU A 217 -23.28 -0.25 -6.70
C GLU A 217 -23.00 -1.47 -7.58
N ALA A 218 -21.78 -1.63 -8.08
CA ALA A 218 -21.38 -2.81 -8.86
C ALA A 218 -21.43 -4.10 -8.02
N GLU A 219 -20.94 -4.07 -6.78
CA GLU A 219 -21.02 -5.19 -5.85
C GLU A 219 -22.48 -5.54 -5.50
N GLN A 220 -23.34 -4.53 -5.30
CA GLN A 220 -24.77 -4.75 -5.06
C GLN A 220 -25.45 -5.40 -6.27
N LYS A 221 -25.23 -4.88 -7.48
CA LYS A 221 -25.77 -5.48 -8.72
C LYS A 221 -25.26 -6.90 -8.94
N ALA A 222 -24.01 -7.18 -8.60
CA ALA A 222 -23.46 -8.52 -8.71
C ALA A 222 -24.10 -9.49 -7.70
N ARG A 223 -24.37 -9.05 -6.46
CA ARG A 223 -25.11 -9.82 -5.47
C ARG A 223 -26.54 -10.08 -5.91
N GLU A 224 -27.26 -9.03 -6.34
CA GLU A 224 -28.63 -9.18 -6.84
C GLU A 224 -28.74 -10.15 -8.02
N ARG A 225 -27.73 -10.21 -8.90
CA ARG A 225 -27.66 -11.21 -9.97
C ARG A 225 -27.47 -12.62 -9.43
N LYS A 226 -26.52 -12.81 -8.50
CA LYS A 226 -26.31 -14.12 -7.85
C LYS A 226 -27.55 -14.59 -7.11
N ASP A 227 -28.18 -13.72 -6.31
CA ASP A 227 -29.39 -14.07 -5.57
C ASP A 227 -30.54 -14.46 -6.52
N ARG A 228 -30.65 -13.82 -7.70
CA ARG A 228 -31.62 -14.21 -8.74
C ARG A 228 -31.29 -15.53 -9.40
N GLU A 229 -30.01 -15.79 -9.67
CA GLU A 229 -29.53 -17.07 -10.22
C GLU A 229 -29.79 -18.22 -9.23
N GLU A 230 -29.45 -18.03 -7.95
CA GLU A 230 -29.70 -18.97 -6.87
C GLU A 230 -31.21 -19.21 -6.66
N ALA A 231 -32.02 -18.16 -6.68
CA ALA A 231 -33.48 -18.31 -6.61
C ALA A 231 -34.05 -19.11 -7.79
N ALA A 232 -33.58 -18.85 -9.01
CA ALA A 232 -33.99 -19.59 -10.20
C ALA A 232 -33.55 -21.06 -10.15
N GLU A 233 -32.37 -21.36 -9.61
CA GLU A 233 -31.90 -22.73 -9.40
C GLU A 233 -32.74 -23.46 -8.35
N LEU A 234 -33.05 -22.80 -7.23
CA LEU A 234 -33.95 -23.36 -6.21
C LEU A 234 -35.36 -23.63 -6.75
N GLU A 235 -35.90 -22.75 -7.60
CA GLU A 235 -37.18 -22.99 -8.27
C GLU A 235 -37.13 -24.19 -9.23
N ARG A 236 -36.03 -24.36 -9.99
CA ARG A 236 -35.83 -25.54 -10.84
C ARG A 236 -35.79 -26.82 -10.02
N ILE A 237 -35.03 -26.84 -8.93
CA ILE A 237 -34.93 -27.99 -8.01
C ILE A 237 -36.31 -28.32 -7.41
N ARG A 238 -37.08 -27.30 -6.99
CA ARG A 238 -38.45 -27.51 -6.49
C ARG A 238 -39.38 -28.09 -7.55
N ALA A 239 -39.27 -27.62 -8.80
CA ALA A 239 -40.07 -28.15 -9.90
C ALA A 239 -39.68 -29.60 -10.26
N GLU A 240 -38.41 -29.96 -10.18
CA GLU A 240 -37.92 -31.32 -10.37
C GLU A 240 -38.43 -32.25 -9.27
N LEU A 241 -38.31 -31.85 -8.00
CA LEU A 241 -38.84 -32.60 -6.86
C LEU A 241 -40.36 -32.81 -7.00
N ALA A 242 -41.13 -31.78 -7.36
CA ALA A 242 -42.57 -31.92 -7.57
C ALA A 242 -42.91 -32.91 -8.71
N ARG A 243 -42.12 -32.93 -9.79
CA ARG A 243 -42.29 -33.92 -10.88
C ARG A 243 -41.93 -35.33 -10.43
N GLU A 244 -40.90 -35.49 -9.61
CA GLU A 244 -40.53 -36.80 -9.05
C GLU A 244 -41.59 -37.30 -8.07
N GLU A 245 -42.14 -36.43 -7.23
CA GLU A 245 -43.25 -36.75 -6.33
C GLU A 245 -44.50 -37.17 -7.12
N ALA A 246 -44.86 -36.44 -8.18
CA ALA A 246 -45.96 -36.81 -9.06
C ALA A 246 -45.75 -38.21 -9.68
N ARG A 247 -44.55 -38.48 -10.22
CA ARG A 247 -44.19 -39.81 -10.76
C ARG A 247 -44.25 -40.90 -9.71
N ARG A 248 -43.86 -40.61 -8.46
CA ARG A 248 -43.94 -41.55 -7.35
C ARG A 248 -45.39 -41.86 -7.00
N LEU A 249 -46.26 -40.85 -6.96
CA LEU A 249 -47.69 -41.02 -6.75
C LEU A 249 -48.35 -41.82 -7.88
N GLU A 250 -47.98 -41.56 -9.13
CA GLU A 250 -48.43 -42.36 -10.28
C GLU A 250 -48.02 -43.84 -10.14
N ARG A 251 -46.79 -44.13 -9.73
CA ARG A 251 -46.34 -45.51 -9.48
C ARG A 251 -47.14 -46.17 -8.36
N ILE A 252 -47.39 -45.47 -7.26
CA ILE A 252 -48.20 -45.99 -6.15
C ILE A 252 -49.63 -46.29 -6.64
N ALA A 253 -50.24 -45.39 -7.40
CA ALA A 253 -51.57 -45.60 -7.97
C ALA A 253 -51.58 -46.80 -8.93
N GLN A 254 -50.54 -46.97 -9.75
CA GLN A 254 -50.41 -48.11 -10.65
C GLN A 254 -50.21 -49.43 -9.89
N GLU A 255 -49.42 -49.43 -8.81
CA GLU A 255 -49.25 -50.60 -7.93
C GLU A 255 -50.56 -50.98 -7.24
N GLN A 256 -51.34 -49.99 -6.77
CA GLN A 256 -52.67 -50.21 -6.21
C GLN A 256 -53.62 -50.81 -7.24
N ALA A 257 -53.67 -50.26 -8.46
CA ALA A 257 -54.50 -50.80 -9.54
C ALA A 257 -54.11 -52.24 -9.92
N ASN A 258 -52.80 -52.54 -9.98
CA ASN A 258 -52.30 -53.89 -10.23
C ASN A 258 -52.67 -54.86 -9.11
N TYR A 259 -52.60 -54.41 -7.85
CA TYR A 259 -53.00 -55.21 -6.70
C TYR A 259 -54.51 -55.49 -6.71
N GLU A 260 -55.34 -54.48 -7.00
CA GLU A 260 -56.79 -54.65 -7.17
C GLU A 260 -57.11 -55.65 -8.27
N ALA A 261 -56.51 -55.51 -9.46
CA ALA A 261 -56.68 -56.44 -10.57
C ALA A 261 -56.29 -57.87 -10.17
N PHE A 262 -55.17 -58.05 -9.47
CA PHE A 262 -54.74 -59.34 -8.95
C PHE A 262 -55.73 -59.93 -7.94
N THR A 263 -56.30 -59.12 -7.03
CA THR A 263 -57.30 -59.60 -6.06
C THR A 263 -58.59 -60.03 -6.74
N VAL A 264 -59.02 -59.33 -7.80
CA VAL A 264 -60.18 -59.71 -8.62
C VAL A 264 -59.90 -61.02 -9.36
N GLU A 265 -58.75 -61.15 -10.02
CA GLU A 265 -58.37 -62.39 -10.70
C GLU A 265 -58.30 -63.58 -9.72
N LEU A 266 -57.72 -63.38 -8.54
CA LEU A 266 -57.67 -64.41 -7.51
C LEU A 266 -59.07 -64.82 -7.03
N ALA A 267 -59.98 -63.86 -6.87
CA ALA A 267 -61.37 -64.13 -6.51
C ALA A 267 -62.11 -64.89 -7.62
N GLU A 268 -61.89 -64.55 -8.89
CA GLU A 268 -62.41 -65.31 -10.03
C GLU A 268 -61.86 -66.73 -10.07
N GLN A 269 -60.55 -66.92 -9.90
CA GLN A 269 -59.94 -68.25 -9.85
C GLN A 269 -60.51 -69.10 -8.70
N ARG A 270 -60.73 -68.50 -7.53
CA ARG A 270 -61.40 -69.18 -6.39
C ARG A 270 -62.82 -69.60 -6.77
N LYS A 271 -63.61 -68.72 -7.36
CA LYS A 271 -64.96 -69.06 -7.84
C LYS A 271 -64.93 -70.18 -8.90
N ARG A 272 -64.01 -70.13 -9.87
CA ARG A 272 -63.83 -71.20 -10.87
C ARG A 272 -63.51 -72.54 -10.21
N ARG A 273 -62.58 -72.56 -9.25
CA ARG A 273 -62.25 -73.77 -8.48
C ARG A 273 -63.41 -74.27 -7.64
N GLU A 274 -64.22 -73.40 -7.06
CA GLU A 274 -65.44 -73.80 -6.32
C GLU A 274 -66.48 -74.42 -7.25
N VAL A 275 -66.68 -73.85 -8.43
CA VAL A 275 -67.57 -74.42 -9.46
C VAL A 275 -67.05 -75.78 -9.94
N GLU A 276 -65.75 -75.91 -10.22
CA GLU A 276 -65.14 -77.19 -10.58
C GLU A 276 -65.27 -78.23 -9.46
N LYS A 277 -65.05 -77.85 -8.19
CA LYS A 277 -65.26 -78.73 -7.05
C LYS A 277 -66.71 -79.18 -6.92
N LYS A 278 -67.68 -78.27 -7.08
CA LYS A 278 -69.11 -78.61 -7.08
C LYS A 278 -69.45 -79.57 -8.21
N ARG A 279 -68.95 -79.30 -9.41
CA ARG A 279 -69.12 -80.18 -10.58
C ARG A 279 -68.53 -81.57 -10.33
N LEU A 280 -67.29 -81.66 -9.84
CA LEU A 280 -66.65 -82.95 -9.52
C LEU A 280 -67.43 -83.69 -8.43
N TRP A 281 -67.94 -82.99 -7.43
CA TRP A 281 -68.77 -83.58 -6.38
C TRP A 281 -70.11 -84.09 -6.92
N GLU A 282 -70.76 -83.36 -7.82
CA GLU A 282 -71.97 -83.80 -8.52
C GLU A 282 -71.70 -85.02 -9.41
N GLU A 283 -70.59 -85.02 -10.16
CA GLU A 283 -70.14 -86.16 -10.96
C GLU A 283 -69.85 -87.38 -10.08
N ASP A 284 -69.22 -87.21 -8.91
CA ASP A 284 -68.97 -88.29 -7.95
C ASP A 284 -70.26 -88.80 -7.30
N ILE A 285 -71.23 -87.93 -6.98
CA ILE A 285 -72.56 -88.35 -6.52
C ILE A 285 -73.26 -89.16 -7.61
N GLN A 286 -73.21 -88.72 -8.87
CA GLN A 286 -73.80 -89.44 -9.98
C GLN A 286 -73.15 -90.81 -10.16
N ARG A 287 -71.81 -90.87 -10.16
CA ARG A 287 -71.06 -92.14 -10.21
C ARG A 287 -71.37 -93.04 -9.03
N SER A 288 -71.51 -92.49 -7.82
CA SER A 288 -71.88 -93.23 -6.63
C SER A 288 -73.29 -93.78 -6.72
N LYS A 289 -74.26 -93.01 -7.22
CA LYS A 289 -75.63 -93.47 -7.49
C LYS A 289 -75.67 -94.55 -8.56
N GLU A 290 -74.94 -94.38 -9.66
CA GLU A 290 -74.82 -95.38 -10.72
C GLU A 290 -74.15 -96.66 -10.21
N TYR A 291 -73.11 -96.53 -9.40
CA TYR A 291 -72.41 -97.65 -8.78
C TYR A 291 -73.31 -98.36 -7.76
N ALA A 292 -74.03 -97.62 -6.90
CA ALA A 292 -75.02 -98.18 -5.98
C ALA A 292 -76.14 -98.90 -6.73
N ALA A 293 -76.66 -98.33 -7.82
CA ALA A 293 -77.65 -98.99 -8.66
C ALA A 293 -77.09 -100.25 -9.35
N LYS A 294 -75.80 -100.26 -9.75
CA LYS A 294 -75.12 -101.47 -10.25
C LYS A 294 -74.97 -102.50 -9.14
N LEU A 295 -74.59 -102.10 -7.93
CA LEU A 295 -74.40 -102.97 -6.77
C LEU A 295 -75.74 -103.54 -6.30
N GLU A 296 -76.82 -102.77 -6.30
CA GLU A 296 -78.18 -103.25 -6.03
C GLU A 296 -78.62 -104.25 -7.10
N ARG A 297 -78.29 -104.03 -8.38
CA ARG A 297 -78.56 -105.02 -9.44
C ARG A 297 -77.72 -106.28 -9.25
N GLU A 298 -76.45 -106.15 -8.91
CA GLU A 298 -75.56 -107.28 -8.59
C GLU A 298 -76.00 -107.99 -7.33
N GLU A 299 -76.51 -107.30 -6.32
CA GLU A 299 -77.04 -107.86 -5.08
C GLU A 299 -78.39 -108.51 -5.32
N GLN A 300 -79.28 -107.96 -6.14
CA GLN A 300 -80.48 -108.65 -6.62
C GLN A 300 -80.11 -109.89 -7.42
N ASN A 301 -79.09 -109.83 -8.28
CA ASN A 301 -78.59 -110.98 -9.01
C ASN A 301 -77.91 -111.99 -8.09
N ARG A 302 -77.20 -111.54 -7.05
CA ARG A 302 -76.55 -112.34 -6.04
C ARG A 302 -77.55 -112.93 -5.06
N LEU A 303 -78.64 -112.25 -4.74
CA LEU A 303 -79.75 -112.75 -3.94
C LEU A 303 -80.55 -113.76 -4.76
N LYS A 304 -80.78 -113.53 -6.05
CA LYS A 304 -81.28 -114.55 -6.98
C LYS A 304 -80.33 -115.75 -7.06
N HIS A 305 -79.01 -115.51 -7.09
CA HIS A 305 -77.98 -116.55 -7.09
C HIS A 305 -77.86 -117.24 -5.73
N LEU A 306 -78.03 -116.53 -4.61
CA LEU A 306 -77.99 -117.03 -3.25
C LEU A 306 -79.28 -117.75 -2.89
N ASP A 307 -80.41 -117.42 -3.47
CA ASP A 307 -81.61 -118.25 -3.45
C ASP A 307 -81.38 -119.51 -4.30
N MET A 308 -80.71 -119.40 -5.45
CA MET A 308 -80.21 -120.55 -6.22
C MET A 308 -79.20 -121.41 -5.45
N LEU A 309 -78.36 -120.81 -4.60
CA LEU A 309 -77.35 -121.51 -3.78
C LEU A 309 -77.90 -121.97 -2.44
N LYS A 310 -78.88 -121.29 -1.85
CA LYS A 310 -79.69 -121.78 -0.72
C LYS A 310 -80.45 -123.04 -1.16
N GLN A 311 -80.85 -123.13 -2.43
CA GLN A 311 -81.32 -124.36 -3.07
C GLN A 311 -80.20 -125.41 -3.31
N LYS A 312 -78.91 -125.08 -3.18
CA LYS A 312 -77.77 -125.99 -3.43
C LYS A 312 -76.86 -126.26 -2.23
N ALA A 313 -77.21 -125.76 -1.04
CA ALA A 313 -76.65 -126.09 0.27
C ALA A 313 -75.13 -125.84 0.50
N SER A 314 -74.81 -125.49 1.75
CA SER A 314 -73.57 -125.76 2.48
C SER A 314 -72.21 -125.61 1.78
N SER A 315 -71.40 -124.60 2.17
CA SER A 315 -69.98 -124.78 2.50
C SER A 315 -69.38 -123.45 2.94
N ASN A 316 -69.16 -123.29 4.24
CA ASN A 316 -68.80 -122.03 4.88
C ASN A 316 -67.46 -122.14 5.65
N GLN A 317 -66.47 -122.85 5.10
CA GLN A 317 -65.20 -123.11 5.79
C GLN A 317 -63.92 -122.65 5.07
N GLN A 318 -64.02 -122.09 3.85
CA GLN A 318 -62.84 -121.58 3.11
C GLN A 318 -62.59 -120.07 3.23
N GLN A 319 -63.56 -119.27 3.67
CA GLN A 319 -63.40 -117.81 3.76
C GLN A 319 -62.62 -117.33 5.01
N PHE A 320 -62.54 -118.15 6.06
CA PHE A 320 -61.91 -117.74 7.31
C PHE A 320 -60.37 -117.81 7.30
N LEU A 321 -59.78 -118.65 6.43
CA LEU A 321 -58.33 -118.79 6.29
C LEU A 321 -57.69 -117.73 5.36
N LEU A 322 -58.47 -117.07 4.50
CA LEU A 322 -57.98 -115.99 3.64
C LEU A 322 -57.88 -114.64 4.37
N ALA A 323 -58.71 -114.42 5.40
CA ALA A 323 -58.75 -113.15 6.14
C ALA A 323 -57.53 -112.91 7.05
N THR A 324 -56.81 -113.95 7.49
CA THR A 324 -55.66 -113.82 8.40
C THR A 324 -54.31 -113.65 7.68
N ALA A 325 -54.22 -114.02 6.39
CA ALA A 325 -53.05 -113.76 5.56
C ALA A 325 -52.98 -112.30 5.07
N ASP A 326 -54.13 -111.67 4.79
CA ASP A 326 -54.22 -110.29 4.30
C ASP A 326 -53.84 -109.23 5.33
N ALA A 327 -54.00 -109.50 6.63
CA ALA A 327 -53.66 -108.55 7.69
C ALA A 327 -52.13 -108.34 7.83
N ARG A 328 -51.34 -109.42 7.72
CA ARG A 328 -49.86 -109.35 7.80
C ARG A 328 -49.24 -108.73 6.55
N ALA A 329 -49.85 -108.91 5.38
CA ALA A 329 -49.39 -108.28 4.15
C ALA A 329 -49.56 -106.75 4.18
N ARG A 330 -50.61 -106.25 4.84
CA ARG A 330 -50.84 -104.80 5.00
C ARG A 330 -49.89 -104.14 5.99
N GLU A 331 -49.56 -104.80 7.11
CA GLU A 331 -48.56 -104.29 8.06
C GLU A 331 -47.18 -104.14 7.42
N ILE A 332 -46.74 -105.11 6.61
CA ILE A 332 -45.45 -105.02 5.89
C ILE A 332 -45.48 -103.88 4.85
N ALA A 333 -46.58 -103.75 4.11
CA ALA A 333 -46.74 -102.68 3.12
C ALA A 333 -46.78 -101.27 3.76
N ASP A 334 -47.40 -101.13 4.92
CA ASP A 334 -47.43 -99.86 5.67
C ASP A 334 -46.06 -99.54 6.28
N GLN A 335 -45.33 -100.55 6.78
CA GLN A 335 -43.96 -100.38 7.28
C GLN A 335 -43.01 -99.93 6.17
N GLU A 336 -43.07 -100.57 4.99
CA GLU A 336 -42.27 -100.15 3.82
C GLU A 336 -42.63 -98.74 3.34
N ARG A 337 -43.88 -98.32 3.50
CA ARG A 337 -44.34 -96.98 3.13
C ARG A 337 -43.81 -95.93 4.11
N ILE A 338 -43.81 -96.22 5.41
CA ILE A 338 -43.21 -95.37 6.45
C ILE A 338 -41.72 -95.22 6.19
N ASP A 339 -41.00 -96.30 5.90
CA ASP A 339 -39.56 -96.26 5.62
C ASP A 339 -39.23 -95.44 4.37
N ARG A 340 -40.03 -95.56 3.29
CA ARG A 340 -39.89 -94.72 2.09
C ARG A 340 -40.12 -93.24 2.39
N VAL A 341 -41.13 -92.90 3.19
CA VAL A 341 -41.41 -91.51 3.58
C VAL A 341 -40.31 -90.95 4.48
N GLN A 342 -39.77 -91.74 5.41
CA GLN A 342 -38.65 -91.32 6.25
C GLN A 342 -37.37 -91.11 5.44
N LYS A 343 -37.09 -91.97 4.45
CA LYS A 343 -35.96 -91.81 3.53
C LYS A 343 -36.10 -90.53 2.71
N GLN A 344 -37.27 -90.26 2.13
CA GLN A 344 -37.53 -89.03 1.38
C GLN A 344 -37.42 -87.76 2.25
N ARG A 345 -37.83 -87.81 3.53
CA ARG A 345 -37.64 -86.69 4.47
C ARG A 345 -36.15 -86.42 4.74
N ARG A 346 -35.35 -87.45 5.00
CA ARG A 346 -33.90 -87.30 5.22
C ARG A 346 -33.20 -86.72 3.98
N GLU A 347 -33.57 -87.17 2.78
CA GLU A 347 -33.05 -86.63 1.52
C GLU A 347 -33.48 -85.17 1.31
N ALA A 348 -34.73 -84.81 1.63
CA ALA A 348 -35.22 -83.44 1.56
C ALA A 348 -34.53 -82.50 2.58
N ASP A 349 -34.27 -82.98 3.78
CA ASP A 349 -33.57 -82.22 4.82
C ASP A 349 -32.09 -82.04 4.48
N GLN A 350 -31.43 -83.05 3.91
CA GLN A 350 -30.07 -82.93 3.37
C GLN A 350 -30.01 -81.92 2.21
N ALA A 351 -30.98 -81.96 1.29
CA ALA A 351 -31.07 -81.00 0.19
C ALA A 351 -31.32 -79.56 0.68
N ARG A 352 -32.13 -79.38 1.73
CA ARG A 352 -32.35 -78.07 2.38
C ARG A 352 -31.09 -77.57 3.08
N ALA A 353 -30.39 -78.43 3.81
CA ALA A 353 -29.13 -78.08 4.47
C ALA A 353 -28.06 -77.65 3.45
N ALA A 354 -27.94 -78.36 2.33
CA ALA A 354 -27.02 -78.00 1.24
C ALA A 354 -27.36 -76.63 0.62
N LYS A 355 -28.65 -76.37 0.32
CA LYS A 355 -29.09 -75.06 -0.20
C LYS A 355 -28.83 -73.91 0.78
N LEU A 356 -29.01 -74.15 2.08
CA LEU A 356 -28.70 -73.15 3.11
C LEU A 356 -27.20 -72.90 3.24
N ALA A 357 -26.36 -73.94 3.12
CA ALA A 357 -24.91 -73.79 3.10
C ALA A 357 -24.43 -72.98 1.88
N ASP A 358 -24.96 -73.26 0.69
CA ASP A 358 -24.68 -72.50 -0.53
C ASP A 358 -25.14 -71.05 -0.45
N ALA A 359 -26.34 -70.79 0.10
CA ALA A 359 -26.83 -69.44 0.33
C ALA A 359 -25.95 -68.65 1.31
N ARG A 360 -25.48 -69.30 2.40
CA ARG A 360 -24.54 -68.70 3.35
C ARG A 360 -23.19 -68.41 2.70
N LYS A 361 -22.68 -69.31 1.86
CA LYS A 361 -21.43 -69.11 1.13
C LYS A 361 -21.55 -67.91 0.17
N LYS A 362 -22.59 -67.86 -0.66
CA LYS A 362 -22.86 -66.72 -1.56
C LYS A 362 -23.05 -65.39 -0.81
N ALA A 363 -23.72 -65.41 0.34
CA ALA A 363 -23.86 -64.22 1.18
C ALA A 363 -22.50 -63.73 1.72
N SER A 364 -21.62 -64.65 2.13
CA SER A 364 -20.26 -64.29 2.58
C SER A 364 -19.39 -63.74 1.45
N GLU A 365 -19.46 -64.32 0.25
CA GLU A 365 -18.75 -63.83 -0.95
C GLU A 365 -19.25 -62.44 -1.36
N HIS A 366 -20.57 -62.20 -1.31
CA HIS A 366 -21.15 -60.88 -1.56
C HIS A 366 -20.69 -59.86 -0.51
N ALA A 367 -20.68 -60.22 0.78
CA ALA A 367 -20.19 -59.34 1.84
C ALA A 367 -18.70 -58.99 1.67
N GLN A 368 -17.88 -59.95 1.22
CA GLN A 368 -16.47 -59.71 0.89
C GLN A 368 -16.30 -58.74 -0.28
N ARG A 369 -17.09 -58.89 -1.35
CA ARG A 369 -17.07 -57.97 -2.50
C ARG A 369 -17.48 -56.54 -2.12
N VAL A 370 -18.58 -56.39 -1.37
CA VAL A 370 -19.04 -55.09 -0.87
C VAL A 370 -17.98 -54.43 0.01
N ASN A 371 -17.29 -55.19 0.86
CA ASN A 371 -16.19 -54.65 1.65
C ASN A 371 -14.99 -54.21 0.79
N GLN A 372 -14.65 -54.96 -0.25
CA GLN A 372 -13.58 -54.60 -1.18
C GLN A 372 -13.92 -53.32 -1.97
N GLU A 373 -15.17 -53.18 -2.42
CA GLU A 373 -15.67 -51.97 -3.08
C GLU A 373 -15.64 -50.76 -2.13
N LEU A 374 -16.09 -50.91 -0.88
CA LEU A 374 -16.02 -49.85 0.12
C LEU A 374 -14.57 -49.43 0.44
N ILE A 375 -13.62 -50.37 0.46
CA ILE A 375 -12.21 -50.06 0.63
C ILE A 375 -11.68 -49.29 -0.59
N ALA A 376 -12.02 -49.71 -1.81
CA ALA A 376 -11.61 -49.03 -3.04
C ALA A 376 -12.11 -47.58 -3.08
N VAL A 377 -13.39 -47.34 -2.79
CA VAL A 377 -13.98 -45.99 -2.73
C VAL A 377 -13.28 -45.11 -1.68
N LYS A 378 -12.98 -45.66 -0.49
CA LYS A 378 -12.24 -44.91 0.55
C LYS A 378 -10.81 -44.57 0.14
N VAL A 379 -10.15 -45.46 -0.61
CA VAL A 379 -8.79 -45.22 -1.12
C VAL A 379 -8.81 -44.15 -2.22
N GLU A 380 -9.80 -44.18 -3.12
CA GLU A 380 -9.98 -43.17 -4.16
C GLU A 380 -10.31 -41.79 -3.59
N ALA A 381 -11.19 -41.70 -2.58
CA ALA A 381 -11.48 -40.45 -1.89
C ALA A 381 -10.22 -39.83 -1.26
N LYS A 382 -9.42 -40.63 -0.54
CA LYS A 382 -8.13 -40.17 0.02
C LYS A 382 -7.11 -39.78 -1.04
N ARG A 383 -7.18 -40.38 -2.23
CA ARG A 383 -6.32 -40.02 -3.36
C ARG A 383 -6.73 -38.68 -3.96
N GLN A 384 -8.02 -38.43 -4.12
CA GLN A 384 -8.56 -37.14 -4.58
C GLN A 384 -8.20 -36.02 -3.60
N GLU A 385 -8.40 -36.21 -2.30
CA GLU A 385 -7.99 -35.24 -1.26
C GLU A 385 -6.50 -34.86 -1.36
N ARG A 386 -5.63 -35.85 -1.63
CA ARG A 386 -4.19 -35.60 -1.81
C ARG A 386 -3.88 -34.84 -3.11
N ILE A 387 -4.63 -35.10 -4.17
CA ILE A 387 -4.48 -34.39 -5.46
C ILE A 387 -4.91 -32.93 -5.28
N GLU A 388 -6.08 -32.69 -4.69
CA GLU A 388 -6.60 -31.33 -4.40
C GLU A 388 -5.67 -30.56 -3.46
N PHE A 389 -5.11 -31.22 -2.44
CA PHE A 389 -4.11 -30.61 -1.56
C PHE A 389 -2.82 -30.26 -2.32
N HIS A 390 -2.35 -31.13 -3.22
CA HIS A 390 -1.15 -30.85 -4.00
C HIS A 390 -1.38 -29.72 -5.03
N GLU A 391 -2.56 -29.66 -5.65
CA GLU A 391 -2.93 -28.60 -6.59
C GLU A 391 -3.07 -27.25 -5.87
N SER A 392 -3.76 -27.21 -4.74
CA SER A 392 -3.83 -25.99 -3.92
C SER A 392 -2.45 -25.55 -3.39
N ALA A 393 -1.57 -26.48 -3.04
CA ALA A 393 -0.19 -26.18 -2.66
C ALA A 393 0.66 -25.65 -3.84
N LYS A 394 0.41 -26.10 -5.08
CA LYS A 394 1.05 -25.55 -6.29
C LYS A 394 0.57 -24.11 -6.52
N VAL A 395 -0.74 -23.86 -6.47
CA VAL A 395 -1.33 -22.52 -6.62
C VAL A 395 -0.80 -21.56 -5.56
N ALA A 396 -0.68 -22.00 -4.30
CA ALA A 396 -0.11 -21.17 -3.23
C ALA A 396 1.37 -20.81 -3.48
N LYS A 397 2.16 -21.74 -4.03
CA LYS A 397 3.56 -21.46 -4.41
C LYS A 397 3.65 -20.50 -5.58
N GLU A 398 2.77 -20.62 -6.57
CA GLU A 398 2.71 -19.73 -7.73
C GLU A 398 2.28 -18.31 -7.32
N LEU A 399 1.26 -18.16 -6.47
CA LEU A 399 0.86 -16.87 -5.92
C LEU A 399 1.98 -16.20 -5.11
N ALA A 400 2.69 -16.98 -4.27
CA ALA A 400 3.84 -16.47 -3.53
C ALA A 400 5.00 -16.04 -4.46
N ALA A 401 5.20 -16.73 -5.58
CA ALA A 401 6.18 -16.35 -6.59
C ALA A 401 5.78 -15.07 -7.34
N GLN A 402 4.50 -14.94 -7.73
CA GLN A 402 3.96 -13.72 -8.34
C GLN A 402 4.08 -12.52 -7.40
N GLN A 403 3.76 -12.69 -6.11
CA GLN A 403 3.89 -11.64 -5.11
C GLN A 403 5.35 -11.16 -4.99
N ARG A 404 6.31 -12.09 -4.98
CA ARG A 404 7.75 -11.74 -4.97
C ARG A 404 8.18 -10.98 -6.21
N GLN A 405 7.65 -11.31 -7.39
CA GLN A 405 7.94 -10.57 -8.62
C GLN A 405 7.41 -9.14 -8.55
N ILE A 406 6.17 -8.95 -8.09
CA ILE A 406 5.57 -7.62 -7.89
C ILE A 406 6.41 -6.79 -6.91
N ASP A 407 6.84 -7.38 -5.79
CA ASP A 407 7.67 -6.69 -4.79
C ASP A 407 9.06 -6.30 -5.36
N LEU A 408 9.66 -7.17 -6.19
CA LEU A 408 10.92 -6.87 -6.86
C LEU A 408 10.76 -5.77 -7.91
N GLU A 409 9.68 -5.77 -8.67
CA GLU A 409 9.37 -4.70 -9.64
C GLU A 409 9.13 -3.35 -8.93
N ALA A 410 8.41 -3.35 -7.80
CA ALA A 410 8.22 -2.16 -6.99
C ALA A 410 9.56 -1.61 -6.48
N LYS A 411 10.46 -2.48 -5.99
CA LYS A 411 11.82 -2.08 -5.58
C LYS A 411 12.65 -1.55 -6.75
N ARG A 412 12.56 -2.18 -7.93
CA ARG A 412 13.25 -1.70 -9.15
C ARG A 412 12.77 -0.31 -9.55
N ARG A 413 11.46 -0.06 -9.52
CA ARG A 413 10.88 1.28 -9.79
C ARG A 413 11.34 2.32 -8.76
N GLN A 414 11.41 1.95 -7.47
CA GLN A 414 11.92 2.86 -6.44
C GLN A 414 13.40 3.20 -6.66
N LEU A 415 14.23 2.21 -7.01
CA LEU A 415 15.64 2.43 -7.33
C LEU A 415 15.82 3.31 -8.58
N GLN A 416 15.01 3.07 -9.62
CA GLN A 416 15.04 3.86 -10.84
C GLN A 416 14.63 5.32 -10.58
N ASN A 417 13.54 5.55 -9.86
CA ASN A 417 13.14 6.91 -9.47
C ASN A 417 14.22 7.62 -8.64
N ALA A 418 14.92 6.90 -7.76
CA ALA A 418 16.02 7.46 -6.98
C ALA A 418 17.24 7.81 -7.85
N GLN A 419 17.52 7.00 -8.88
CA GLN A 419 18.54 7.28 -9.89
C GLN A 419 18.15 8.51 -10.74
N ASP A 420 16.92 8.57 -11.23
CA ASP A 420 16.43 9.70 -12.02
C ASP A 420 16.50 11.02 -11.24
N LEU A 421 16.14 11.00 -9.94
CA LEU A 421 16.28 12.16 -9.05
C LEU A 421 17.74 12.57 -8.84
N ARG A 422 18.64 11.59 -8.71
CA ARG A 422 20.07 11.86 -8.60
C ARG A 422 20.62 12.49 -9.88
N ASP A 423 20.29 11.92 -11.04
CA ASP A 423 20.73 12.45 -12.34
C ASP A 423 20.19 13.87 -12.58
N ALA A 424 18.95 14.16 -12.15
CA ALA A 424 18.39 15.50 -12.20
C ALA A 424 19.13 16.50 -11.29
N LEU A 425 19.52 16.08 -10.08
CA LEU A 425 20.33 16.90 -9.18
C LEU A 425 21.75 17.12 -9.73
N ASP A 426 22.37 16.09 -10.29
CA ASP A 426 23.70 16.19 -10.91
C ASP A 426 23.68 17.20 -12.08
N ARG A 427 22.63 17.18 -12.92
CA ARG A 427 22.43 18.22 -13.97
C ARG A 427 22.27 19.62 -13.39
N GLN A 428 21.50 19.79 -12.32
CA GLN A 428 21.36 21.11 -11.66
C GLN A 428 22.68 21.60 -11.07
N VAL A 429 23.51 20.69 -10.53
CA VAL A 429 24.84 21.02 -10.02
C VAL A 429 25.77 21.41 -11.17
N GLU A 430 25.73 20.70 -12.29
CA GLU A 430 26.50 21.05 -13.49
C GLU A 430 26.09 22.41 -14.08
N GLU A 431 24.78 22.69 -14.18
CA GLU A 431 24.26 24.00 -14.59
C GLU A 431 24.70 25.13 -13.63
N LYS A 432 24.69 24.87 -12.32
CA LYS A 432 25.22 25.81 -11.32
C LYS A 432 26.73 26.02 -11.44
N ARG A 433 27.52 24.98 -11.67
CA ARG A 433 28.97 25.12 -11.90
C ARG A 433 29.28 25.89 -13.18
N ALA A 434 28.58 25.61 -14.27
CA ALA A 434 28.73 26.32 -15.53
C ALA A 434 28.35 27.81 -15.39
N SER A 435 27.33 28.12 -14.60
CA SER A 435 26.98 29.52 -14.30
C SER A 435 27.96 30.19 -13.33
N GLU A 436 28.48 29.49 -12.33
CA GLU A 436 29.51 30.04 -11.41
C GLU A 436 30.81 30.41 -12.13
N GLU A 437 31.21 29.67 -13.17
CA GLU A 437 32.35 30.01 -14.03
C GLU A 437 32.13 31.30 -14.87
N ASP A 438 30.87 31.65 -15.17
CA ASP A 438 30.53 32.74 -16.10
C ASP A 438 30.01 34.04 -15.43
N VAL A 439 29.64 34.02 -14.15
CA VAL A 439 28.79 35.08 -13.54
C VAL A 439 29.52 36.33 -13.01
N PRO A 440 30.75 36.32 -12.46
CA PRO A 440 31.37 37.59 -12.03
C PRO A 440 32.36 38.19 -13.05
N THR A 441 32.74 37.46 -14.09
CA THR A 441 33.81 37.85 -15.03
C THR A 441 33.30 38.50 -16.31
N ARG A 442 32.02 38.39 -16.64
CA ARG A 442 31.43 38.97 -17.86
C ARG A 442 30.50 40.13 -17.53
N MET A 443 30.67 41.25 -18.23
CA MET A 443 29.72 42.36 -18.19
C MET A 443 28.33 41.88 -18.62
N SER A 444 27.29 42.39 -17.98
CA SER A 444 25.91 42.07 -18.36
C SER A 444 25.64 42.53 -19.81
N ALA A 445 24.70 41.87 -20.49
CA ALA A 445 24.32 42.26 -21.85
C ALA A 445 23.85 43.73 -21.95
N ALA A 446 23.32 44.29 -20.87
CA ALA A 446 22.94 45.70 -20.78
C ALA A 446 24.16 46.63 -20.70
N GLU A 447 25.13 46.32 -19.84
CA GLU A 447 26.39 47.07 -19.73
C GLU A 447 27.23 46.98 -21.01
N ALA A 448 27.23 45.81 -21.67
CA ALA A 448 27.91 45.61 -22.96
C ALA A 448 27.29 46.46 -24.07
N ARG A 449 25.95 46.64 -24.07
CA ARG A 449 25.25 47.53 -25.02
C ARG A 449 25.56 49.00 -24.75
N ILE A 450 25.61 49.42 -23.48
CA ILE A 450 25.96 50.81 -23.10
C ILE A 450 27.41 51.13 -23.49
N ASN A 451 28.32 50.18 -23.33
CA ASN A 451 29.75 50.38 -23.60
C ASN A 451 30.17 50.00 -25.02
N ILE A 452 29.24 49.66 -25.91
CA ILE A 452 29.55 49.14 -27.24
C ILE A 452 30.36 50.15 -28.07
N ASP A 453 30.03 51.44 -27.99
CA ASP A 453 30.73 52.50 -28.70
C ASP A 453 32.12 52.76 -28.12
N ARG A 454 32.28 52.62 -26.80
CA ARG A 454 33.60 52.67 -26.12
C ARG A 454 34.48 51.50 -26.52
N PHE A 455 33.94 50.27 -26.56
CA PHE A 455 34.69 49.10 -27.03
C PHE A 455 35.03 49.19 -28.52
N GLN A 456 34.14 49.74 -29.35
CA GLN A 456 34.43 50.00 -30.77
C GLN A 456 35.50 51.07 -30.96
N ALA A 457 35.51 52.12 -30.14
CA ALA A 457 36.58 53.11 -30.14
C ALA A 457 37.93 52.52 -29.71
N ILE A 458 37.97 51.72 -28.63
CA ILE A 458 39.17 51.04 -28.13
C ILE A 458 39.69 50.01 -29.16
N SER A 459 38.80 49.29 -29.85
CA SER A 459 39.21 48.31 -30.88
C SER A 459 39.70 48.91 -32.20
N ARG A 460 39.49 50.22 -32.39
CA ARG A 460 40.03 51.03 -33.51
C ARG A 460 41.36 51.70 -33.15
N ASP A 461 41.77 51.64 -31.89
CA ASP A 461 43.10 52.05 -31.46
C ASP A 461 44.16 51.05 -32.00
N PRO A 462 45.14 51.50 -32.81
CA PRO A 462 46.08 50.62 -33.49
C PRO A 462 46.89 49.72 -32.54
N GLU A 463 47.20 50.16 -31.33
CA GLU A 463 47.97 49.36 -30.35
C GLU A 463 47.13 48.21 -29.77
N VAL A 464 45.86 48.46 -29.45
CA VAL A 464 44.93 47.44 -28.92
C VAL A 464 44.48 46.49 -30.03
N HIS A 465 44.32 46.98 -31.26
CA HIS A 465 43.95 46.18 -32.42
C HIS A 465 45.02 45.13 -32.78
N GLU A 466 46.31 45.46 -32.64
CA GLU A 466 47.39 44.49 -32.76
C GLU A 466 47.39 43.45 -31.62
N LEU A 467 47.12 43.89 -30.39
CA LEU A 467 47.02 43.02 -29.22
C LEU A 467 45.88 42.00 -29.36
N VAL A 468 44.69 42.43 -29.79
CA VAL A 468 43.54 41.55 -30.07
C VAL A 468 43.83 40.60 -31.23
N LYS A 469 44.54 41.04 -32.28
CA LYS A 469 44.98 40.14 -33.36
C LYS A 469 46.04 39.13 -32.91
N ARG A 470 46.88 39.46 -31.93
CA ARG A 470 47.91 38.54 -31.38
C ARG A 470 47.34 37.56 -30.35
N THR A 471 46.38 37.96 -29.52
CA THR A 471 45.86 37.12 -28.41
C THR A 471 44.57 36.37 -28.76
N PHE A 472 43.63 37.00 -29.48
CA PHE A 472 42.31 36.42 -29.73
C PHE A 472 42.25 35.53 -30.99
N LYS A 473 42.98 35.86 -32.07
CA LYS A 473 42.99 35.03 -33.30
C LYS A 473 43.56 33.62 -33.09
N PRO A 474 44.65 33.41 -32.33
CA PRO A 474 45.15 32.06 -32.05
C PRO A 474 44.15 31.24 -31.23
N HIS A 475 43.52 31.85 -30.22
CA HIS A 475 42.50 31.19 -29.39
C HIS A 475 41.24 30.84 -30.18
N ALA A 476 40.71 31.76 -30.99
CA ALA A 476 39.57 31.47 -31.87
C ALA A 476 39.88 30.35 -32.89
N ARG A 477 41.11 30.31 -33.42
CA ARG A 477 41.57 29.19 -34.27
C ARG A 477 41.69 27.87 -33.49
N ALA A 478 42.13 27.89 -32.24
CA ALA A 478 42.22 26.70 -31.39
C ALA A 478 40.83 26.14 -31.06
N ILE A 479 39.87 26.99 -30.70
CA ILE A 479 38.48 26.60 -30.43
C ILE A 479 37.82 26.02 -31.70
N LEU A 480 37.99 26.67 -32.86
CA LEU A 480 37.48 26.14 -34.13
C LEU A 480 38.15 24.82 -34.55
N LYS A 481 39.42 24.59 -34.18
CA LYS A 481 40.12 23.32 -34.42
C LYS A 481 39.61 22.22 -33.49
N ALA A 482 39.33 22.54 -32.22
CA ALA A 482 38.74 21.62 -31.24
C ALA A 482 37.31 21.22 -31.63
N ALA A 483 36.44 22.17 -31.97
CA ALA A 483 35.07 21.89 -32.42
C ALA A 483 35.01 21.04 -33.71
N LYS A 484 35.99 21.21 -34.62
CA LYS A 484 36.13 20.33 -35.80
C LYS A 484 36.64 18.93 -35.46
N ALA A 485 37.42 18.76 -34.38
CA ALA A 485 37.87 17.46 -33.92
C ALA A 485 36.74 16.68 -33.23
N GLU A 486 35.92 17.35 -32.42
CA GLU A 486 34.73 16.78 -31.79
C GLU A 486 33.71 16.30 -32.81
N ARG A 487 33.38 17.10 -33.83
CA ARG A 487 32.51 16.67 -34.94
C ARG A 487 33.03 15.43 -35.67
N LYS A 488 34.36 15.30 -35.84
CA LYS A 488 34.96 14.10 -36.45
C LYS A 488 34.82 12.87 -35.54
N GLN A 489 34.94 13.03 -34.23
CA GLN A 489 34.68 11.96 -33.26
C GLN A 489 33.21 11.56 -33.24
N GLU A 490 32.27 12.50 -33.20
CA GLU A 490 30.83 12.21 -33.30
C GLU A 490 30.50 11.45 -34.59
N THR A 491 31.05 11.85 -35.74
CA THR A 491 30.84 11.10 -36.99
C THR A 491 31.43 9.69 -36.93
N ARG A 492 32.58 9.48 -36.26
CA ARG A 492 33.19 8.16 -36.07
C ARG A 492 32.37 7.26 -35.15
N VAL A 493 31.90 7.79 -34.02
CA VAL A 493 31.03 7.08 -33.06
C VAL A 493 29.69 6.73 -33.72
N ARG A 494 29.16 7.64 -34.54
CA ARG A 494 27.93 7.39 -35.29
C ARG A 494 28.13 6.32 -36.37
N THR A 495 29.27 6.28 -37.07
CA THR A 495 29.56 5.19 -38.03
C THR A 495 29.84 3.84 -37.37
N SER A 496 30.35 3.80 -36.13
CA SER A 496 30.52 2.52 -35.39
C SER A 496 29.23 1.97 -34.78
N TYR A 497 28.15 2.74 -34.78
CA TYR A 497 26.82 2.30 -34.31
C TYR A 497 25.97 1.67 -35.44
N TYR A 498 26.42 1.77 -36.70
CA TYR A 498 25.77 1.22 -37.89
C TYR A 498 26.59 0.13 -38.60
N HIS A 499 27.69 -0.32 -37.98
CA HIS A 499 28.36 -1.59 -38.25
C HIS A 499 28.12 -2.51 -37.06
#